data_AF-A0A653T291-F1
#
_entry.id   AF-A0A653T291-F1
#
_cell.length_a   1.000
_cell.length_b   1.000
_cell.length_c   1.000
_cell.angle_alpha   90.00
_cell.angle_beta   90.00
_cell.angle_gamma   90.00
#
_symmetry.space_group_name_H-M   'P 1'
#
loop_
_entity.id
_entity.type
_entity.pdbx_description
1 polymer ?
#
loop_
_entity_poly.entity_id
_entity_poly.type
_entity_poly.pdbx_seq_one_letter_code
_entity_poly.pdbx_strand_id
1 'polypeptide(L)' 'MLEKLYGNKTEKELFFFRKLYTALLIVVASLLVVFNGISYFLWGNFHLIPSIIFIIVLFWSALNVDYLKKKV' A
#
# COMPACT_ATOMS: atom_id res chain seq x y z
N MET A 1 15.26 -9.19 -2.70
CA MET A 1 14.20 -9.04 -3.73
C MET A 1 14.03 -7.59 -4.15
N LEU A 2 13.77 -6.66 -3.22
CA LEU A 2 13.65 -5.22 -3.51
C LEU A 2 14.92 -4.62 -4.15
N GLU A 3 16.09 -5.09 -3.75
CA GLU A 3 17.36 -4.72 -4.38
C GLU A 3 17.47 -5.17 -5.84
N LYS A 4 16.89 -6.32 -6.20
CA LYS A 4 16.80 -6.75 -7.61
C LYS A 4 15.80 -5.90 -8.41
N LEU A 5 14.73 -5.42 -7.77
CA LEU A 5 13.72 -4.55 -8.39
C LEU A 5 14.24 -3.13 -8.64
N TYR A 6 15.05 -2.60 -7.73
CA TYR A 6 15.47 -1.20 -7.70
C TYR A 6 16.99 -0.99 -7.86
N GLY A 7 17.75 -2.05 -8.13
CA GLY A 7 19.22 -2.01 -8.22
C GLY A 7 19.71 -1.17 -9.39
N ASN A 8 19.03 -1.27 -10.54
CA ASN A 8 19.42 -0.59 -11.79
C ASN A 8 18.57 0.65 -12.09
N LYS A 9 17.84 1.16 -11.09
CA LYS A 9 16.94 2.31 -11.25
C LYS A 9 17.65 3.60 -10.90
N THR A 10 17.39 4.64 -11.68
CA THR A 10 17.92 6.00 -11.45
C THR A 10 17.26 6.64 -10.23
N GLU A 11 17.90 7.64 -9.60
CA GLU A 11 17.34 8.36 -8.44
C GLU A 11 15.95 8.94 -8.72
N LYS A 12 15.73 9.49 -9.93
CA LYS A 12 14.42 10.01 -10.35
C LYS A 12 13.34 8.92 -10.37
N GLU A 13 13.69 7.73 -10.88
CA GLU A 13 12.76 6.59 -10.87
C GLU A 13 12.50 6.09 -9.45
N LEU A 14 13.53 5.99 -8.61
CA LEU A 14 13.38 5.57 -7.21
C LEU A 14 12.47 6.54 -6.44
N PHE A 15 12.63 7.85 -6.67
CA PHE A 15 11.75 8.87 -6.10
C PHE A 15 10.31 8.76 -6.59
N PHE A 16 10.11 8.49 -7.88
CA PHE A 16 8.79 8.23 -8.46
C PHE A 16 8.13 7.00 -7.82
N PHE A 17 8.84 5.88 -7.72
CA PHE A 17 8.33 4.67 -7.07
C PHE A 17 7.99 4.91 -5.61
N ARG A 18 8.82 5.67 -4.88
CA ARG A 18 8.54 6.02 -3.49
C ARG A 18 7.23 6.79 -3.37
N LYS A 19 7.01 7.79 -4.23
CA LYS A 19 5.74 8.54 -4.29
C LYS A 19 4.57 7.63 -4.63
N LEU A 20 4.73 6.73 -5.61
CA LEU A 20 3.70 5.79 -6.02
C LEU A 20 3.25 4.88 -4.87
N TYR A 21 4.19 4.21 -4.19
CA TYR A 21 3.84 3.32 -3.08
C TYR A 21 3.32 4.09 -1.86
N THR A 22 3.75 5.33 -1.65
CA THR A 22 3.20 6.20 -0.60
C THR A 22 1.75 6.57 -0.90
N ALA A 23 1.45 6.96 -2.15
CA ALA A 23 0.08 7.23 -2.58
C ALA A 23 -0.79 5.96 -2.48
N LEU A 24 -0.25 4.81 -2.88
CA LEU A 24 -0.95 3.53 -2.78
C LEU A 24 -1.28 3.16 -1.33
N LEU A 25 -0.36 3.39 -0.37
CA LEU A 25 -0.65 3.23 1.06
C LEU A 25 -1.86 4.05 1.50
N ILE A 26 -1.87 5.34 1.14
CA ILE A 26 -2.95 6.26 1.55
C ILE A 26 -4.28 5.83 0.94
N VAL A 27 -4.28 5.54 -0.37
CA VAL A 27 -5.50 5.13 -1.10
C VAL A 27 -6.05 3.82 -0.55
N VAL A 28 -5.20 2.81 -0.36
CA VAL A 28 -5.64 1.49 0.12
C VAL A 28 -6.10 1.55 1.58
N ALA A 29 -5.44 2.34 2.43
CA ALA A 29 -5.90 2.57 3.80
C ALA A 29 -7.27 3.26 3.83
N SER A 30 -7.46 4.29 2.98
CA SER A 30 -8.73 5.01 2.87
C SER A 30 -9.84 4.09 2.37
N LEU A 31 -9.57 3.30 1.33
CA LEU A 31 -10.52 2.31 0.81
C LEU A 31 -10.88 1.27 1.85
N LEU A 32 -9.92 0.77 2.62
CA LEU A 32 -10.17 -0.20 3.68
C LEU A 32 -11.16 0.36 4.72
N VAL A 33 -10.98 1.61 5.14
CA VAL A 33 -11.90 2.30 6.07
C VAL A 33 -13.29 2.47 5.44
N VAL A 34 -13.35 2.96 4.20
CA VAL A 34 -14.63 3.19 3.49
C VAL A 34 -15.40 1.88 3.29
N PHE A 35 -14.75 0.82 2.82
CA PHE A 35 -15.39 -0.48 2.62
C PHE A 35 -15.91 -1.08 3.92
N ASN A 36 -15.13 -1.02 5.00
CA ASN A 36 -15.56 -1.53 6.29
C ASN A 36 -16.71 -0.67 6.87
N GLY A 37 -16.67 0.65 6.69
CA GLY A 37 -17.76 1.55 7.09
C GLY A 37 -19.06 1.26 6.35
N ILE A 38 -19.00 1.10 5.03
CA ILE A 38 -20.17 0.74 4.20
C ILE A 38 -20.69 -0.66 4.58
N SER A 39 -19.80 -1.65 4.75
CA SER A 39 -20.18 -3.00 5.16
C SER A 39 -20.90 -3.00 6.50
N TYR A 40 -20.38 -2.26 7.48
CA TYR A 40 -21.00 -2.13 8.79
C TYR A 40 -22.37 -1.44 8.69
N PHE A 41 -22.48 -0.36 7.92
CA PHE A 41 -23.74 0.35 7.72
C PHE A 41 -24.82 -0.51 7.05
N LEU A 42 -24.46 -1.30 6.04
CA LEU A 42 -25.41 -2.11 5.26
C LEU A 42 -25.76 -3.44 5.93
N TRP A 43 -24.82 -4.10 6.60
CA TRP A 43 -24.95 -5.48 7.08
C TRP A 43 -24.84 -5.63 8.60
N GLY A 44 -24.55 -4.54 9.33
CA GLY A 44 -24.33 -4.54 10.78
C GLY A 44 -23.04 -5.27 11.22
N ASN A 45 -22.23 -5.75 10.29
CA ASN A 45 -21.05 -6.57 10.54
C ASN A 45 -19.86 -6.19 9.64
N PHE A 46 -18.66 -6.44 10.15
CA PHE A 46 -17.41 -6.25 9.42
C PHE A 46 -17.07 -7.47 8.56
N HIS A 47 -16.82 -7.26 7.27
CA HIS A 47 -16.38 -8.32 6.36
C HIS A 47 -14.85 -8.36 6.27
N LEU A 48 -14.24 -9.21 7.11
CA LEU A 48 -12.79 -9.41 7.19
C LEU A 48 -12.18 -10.09 5.96
N ILE A 49 -12.90 -11.02 5.32
CA ILE A 49 -12.38 -11.80 4.18
C ILE A 49 -11.99 -10.92 2.98
N PRO A 50 -12.85 -10.02 2.46
CA PRO A 50 -12.45 -9.11 1.38
C PRO A 50 -11.39 -8.08 1.81
N SER A 51 -11.22 -7.84 3.12
CA SER A 51 -10.23 -6.90 3.67
C SER A 51 -8.78 -7.44 3.62
N ILE A 52 -8.59 -8.76 3.49
CA ILE A 52 -7.26 -9.39 3.44
C ILE A 52 -6.42 -8.87 2.27
N ILE A 53 -7.03 -8.67 1.10
CA ILE A 53 -6.33 -8.16 -0.08
C ILE A 53 -5.77 -6.75 0.18
N PHE A 54 -6.56 -5.89 0.82
CA PHE A 54 -6.12 -4.55 1.20
C PHE A 54 -4.95 -4.60 2.20
N ILE A 55 -5.00 -5.51 3.18
CA ILE A 55 -3.92 -5.69 4.15
C ILE A 55 -2.61 -6.14 3.46
N ILE A 56 -2.68 -7.07 2.51
CA ILE A 56 -1.51 -7.52 1.74
C ILE A 56 -0.92 -6.36 0.93
N VAL A 57 -1.75 -5.58 0.25
CA VAL A 57 -1.31 -4.43 -0.54
C VAL A 57 -0.73 -3.33 0.34
N LEU A 58 -1.32 -3.08 1.53
CA LEU A 58 -0.79 -2.14 2.52
C LEU A 58 0.60 -2.57 2.98
N PHE A 59 0.74 -3.84 3.38
CA PHE A 59 2.02 -4.38 3.85
C PHE A 59 3.09 -4.30 2.75
N TRP A 60 2.75 -4.72 1.53
CA TRP A 60 3.66 -4.63 0.39
C TRP A 60 4.08 -3.18 0.11
N SER A 61 3.13 -2.25 0.07
CA SER A 61 3.42 -0.84 -0.17
C SER A 61 4.29 -0.24 0.94
N ALA A 62 4.04 -0.61 2.20
CA ALA A 62 4.85 -0.19 3.35
C ALA A 62 6.31 -0.64 3.22
N LEU A 63 6.55 -1.91 2.86
CA LEU A 63 7.90 -2.42 2.65
C LEU A 63 8.64 -1.67 1.53
N ASN A 64 7.95 -1.36 0.43
CA ASN A 64 8.54 -0.62 -0.68
C ASN A 64 8.85 0.83 -0.29
N VAL A 65 7.96 1.51 0.45
CA VAL A 65 8.21 2.88 0.93
C VAL A 65 9.39 2.92 1.90
N ASP A 66 9.45 2.02 2.89
CA ASP A 66 10.54 1.98 3.86
C ASP A 66 11.89 1.72 3.18
N TYR A 67 11.93 0.75 2.26
CA TYR A 67 13.12 0.45 1.49
C TYR A 67 13.57 1.63 0.61
N LEU A 68 12.65 2.24 -0.15
CA LEU A 68 12.98 3.35 -1.04
C LEU A 68 13.35 4.62 -0.28
N LYS A 69 12.80 4.85 0.93
CA LYS A 69 13.18 5.97 1.80
C LYS A 69 14.60 5.85 2.36
N LYS A 70 15.12 4.63 2.49
CA LYS A 70 16.52 4.38 2.89
C LYS A 70 17.50 4.53 1.73
N LYS A 71 17.02 4.42 0.48
CA LYS A 71 17.83 4.47 -0.74
C LYS A 71 17.84 5.83 -1.43
N VAL A 72 16.81 6.66 -1.22
CA VAL A 72 16.62 8.03 -1.71
C VAL A 72 16.38 8.97 -0.55
#